data_AF-A0AB73TJY9-F1
#
_entry.id   AF-A0AB73TJY9-F1
#
_cell.length_a   1.000
_cell.length_b   1.000
_cell.length_c   1.000
_cell.angle_alpha   90.00
_cell.angle_beta   90.00
_cell.angle_gamma   90.00
#
_symmetry.space_group_name_H-M   'P 1'
#
loop_
_entity.id
_entity.type
_entity.pdbx_description
1 polymer ?
#
loop_
_entity_poly.entity_id
_entity_poly.type
_entity_poly.pdbx_seq_one_letter_code
_entity_poly.pdbx_strand_id
1 'polypeptide(L)' 'MQAITWRHDSGAHWTARRDGIVVGTIDQGQGYELHSTDGTIRGSHNSLGNAQAQLDAWAAWTIGPDRS' A
#
# COMPACT_ATOMS: atom_id res chain seq x y z
N MET A 1 4.52 5.21 -15.45
CA MET A 1 4.47 4.56 -14.13
C MET A 1 3.06 4.71 -13.59
N GLN A 2 2.30 3.62 -13.44
CA GLN A 2 0.97 3.73 -12.84
C GLN A 2 1.09 3.90 -11.33
N ALA A 3 0.46 4.96 -10.81
CA ALA A 3 0.39 5.25 -9.39
C ALA A 3 -0.52 4.25 -8.67
N ILE A 4 -0.29 4.02 -7.38
CA ILE A 4 -1.21 3.24 -6.56
C ILE A 4 -2.46 4.08 -6.31
N THR A 5 -3.62 3.48 -6.53
CA THR A 5 -4.90 4.06 -6.13
C THR A 5 -5.36 3.38 -4.85
N TRP A 6 -5.55 4.16 -3.80
CA TRP A 6 -6.14 3.68 -2.56
C TRP A 6 -7.66 3.67 -2.66
N ARG A 7 -8.26 2.54 -2.36
CA ARG A 7 -9.70 2.38 -2.26
C ARG A 7 -10.07 2.01 -0.83
N HIS A 8 -11.05 2.71 -0.28
CA HIS A 8 -11.70 2.30 0.97
C HIS A 8 -12.77 1.28 0.62
N ASP A 9 -12.61 0.02 1.06
CA ASP A 9 -13.51 -1.08 0.66
C ASP A 9 -14.73 -1.15 1.60
N SER A 10 -14.53 -1.20 2.92
CA SER A 10 -15.56 -0.94 3.94
C SER A 10 -14.95 -0.98 5.35
N GLY A 11 -15.55 -0.26 6.31
CA GLY A 11 -15.10 -0.28 7.71
C GLY A 11 -13.70 0.31 7.90
N ALA A 12 -12.81 -0.46 8.52
CA ALA A 12 -11.47 -0.06 8.91
C ALA A 12 -10.39 -0.59 7.94
N HIS A 13 -10.74 -0.83 6.67
CA HIS A 13 -9.86 -1.50 5.69
C HIS A 13 -9.68 -0.67 4.40
N TRP A 14 -8.43 -0.49 3.98
CA TRP A 14 -8.06 0.16 2.71
C TRP A 14 -7.27 -0.77 1.82
N THR A 15 -7.56 -0.74 0.53
CA THR A 15 -6.94 -1.59 -0.46
C THR A 15 -6.16 -0.73 -1.43
N ALA A 16 -4.86 -0.99 -1.56
CA ALA A 16 -4.02 -0.41 -2.60
C ALA A 16 -4.18 -1.22 -3.88
N ARG A 17 -4.67 -0.56 -4.94
CA ARG A 17 -4.81 -1.15 -6.27
C ARG A 17 -3.93 -0.44 -7.28
N ARG A 18 -3.36 -1.21 -8.19
CA ARG A 18 -2.57 -0.73 -9.31
C ARG A 18 -2.95 -1.51 -10.56
N ASP A 19 -3.37 -0.83 -11.61
CA ASP A 19 -3.86 -1.47 -12.85
C ASP A 19 -4.96 -2.53 -12.58
N GLY A 20 -5.79 -2.29 -11.56
CA GLY A 20 -6.81 -3.24 -11.10
C GLY A 20 -6.32 -4.37 -10.19
N ILE A 21 -5.01 -4.54 -10.02
CA ILE A 21 -4.39 -5.57 -9.16
C ILE A 21 -4.19 -5.03 -7.75
N VAL A 22 -4.55 -5.82 -6.73
CA VAL A 22 -4.29 -5.49 -5.33
C VAL A 22 -2.81 -5.71 -5.01
N VAL A 23 -2.12 -4.65 -4.63
CA VAL A 23 -0.68 -4.67 -4.28
C VAL A 23 -0.43 -4.55 -2.77
N GLY A 24 -1.46 -4.19 -2.01
CA GLY A 24 -1.41 -4.18 -0.56
C GLY A 24 -2.74 -3.78 0.06
N THR A 25 -2.82 -3.92 1.37
CA THR A 25 -3.95 -3.57 2.21
C THR A 25 -3.46 -2.84 3.45
N ILE A 26 -4.33 -2.01 4.02
CA ILE A 26 -4.16 -1.42 5.34
C ILE A 26 -5.37 -1.79 6.17
N ASP A 27 -5.12 -2.34 7.34
CA ASP A 27 -6.13 -2.64 8.35
C ASP A 27 -5.99 -1.69 9.53
N GLN A 28 -7.08 -1.04 9.93
CA GLN A 28 -7.14 -0.17 11.10
C GLN A 28 -7.69 -0.96 12.29
N GLY A 29 -6.79 -1.21 13.25
CA GLY A 29 -7.09 -1.73 14.58
C GLY A 29 -6.81 -0.67 15.65
N GLN A 30 -5.78 -0.89 16.47
CA GLN A 30 -5.22 0.12 17.39
C GLN A 30 -4.28 1.13 16.68
N GLY A 31 -4.02 0.89 15.40
CA GLY A 31 -3.20 1.70 14.49
C GLY A 31 -3.49 1.25 13.07
N TYR A 32 -2.66 1.67 12.12
CA TYR A 32 -2.75 1.31 10.70
C TYR A 32 -1.67 0.29 10.36
N GLU A 33 -2.09 -0.96 10.18
CA GLU A 33 -1.21 -2.05 9.79
C GLU A 33 -1.21 -2.19 8.27
N LEU A 34 -0.05 -1.95 7.66
CA LEU A 34 0.20 -2.13 6.24
C LEU A 34 0.65 -3.57 5.97
N HIS A 35 0.01 -4.19 4.99
CA HIS A 35 0.32 -5.53 4.51
C HIS A 35 0.40 -5.51 2.98
N SER A 36 1.55 -5.85 2.40
CA SER A 36 1.62 -6.14 0.97
C SER A 36 1.06 -7.52 0.67
N THR A 37 0.47 -7.70 -0.51
CA THR A 37 -0.06 -9.01 -0.96
C THR A 37 1.01 -10.08 -1.07
N ASP A 38 2.25 -9.68 -1.36
CA ASP A 38 3.42 -10.57 -1.47
C ASP A 38 4.15 -10.77 -0.11
N GLY A 39 3.71 -10.09 0.96
CA GLY A 39 4.31 -10.18 2.29
C GLY A 39 5.69 -9.52 2.43
N THR A 40 6.23 -8.93 1.37
CA THR A 40 7.55 -8.27 1.32
C THR A 40 7.59 -6.96 2.11
N ILE A 41 6.51 -6.19 2.07
CA ILE A 41 6.29 -5.01 2.90
C ILE A 41 5.25 -5.30 3.96
N ARG A 42 5.60 -4.99 5.21
CA ARG A 42 4.68 -4.92 6.34
C ARG A 42 5.12 -3.81 7.29
N GLY A 43 4.18 -3.15 7.93
CA GLY A 43 4.49 -2.06 8.87
C GLY A 43 3.29 -1.67 9.71
N SER A 44 3.54 -1.17 10.91
CA SER A 44 2.50 -0.64 11.80
C SER A 44 2.72 0.86 11.96
N HIS A 45 1.69 1.65 11.71
CA HIS A 45 1.77 3.11 11.70
C HIS A 45 0.67 3.73 12.56
N ASN A 46 0.97 4.89 13.15
CA ASN A 46 -0.03 5.64 13.91
C ASN A 46 -0.95 6.49 13.00
N SER A 47 -0.63 6.60 11.71
CA SER A 47 -1.36 7.42 10.73
C SER A 47 -1.50 6.70 9.40
N LEU A 48 -2.69 6.77 8.79
CA LEU A 48 -2.98 6.21 7.48
C LEU A 48 -2.00 6.71 6.42
N GLY A 49 -1.72 8.01 6.39
CA GLY A 49 -0.82 8.62 5.42
C GLY A 49 0.61 8.05 5.45
N ASN A 50 1.11 7.68 6.63
CA ASN A 50 2.44 7.05 6.73
C ASN A 50 2.45 5.63 6.15
N ALA A 51 1.40 4.85 6.45
CA ALA A 51 1.23 3.51 5.88
C ALA A 51 1.10 3.58 4.35
N GLN A 52 0.32 4.54 3.85
CA GLN A 52 0.16 4.75 2.41
C GLN A 52 1.47 5.15 1.73
N ALA A 53 2.20 6.10 2.32
CA ALA A 53 3.47 6.59 1.79
C ALA A 53 4.56 5.49 1.75
N GLN A 54 4.60 4.59 2.75
CA GLN A 54 5.55 3.48 2.74
C GLN A 54 5.30 2.54 1.55
N LEU A 55 4.05 2.16 1.29
CA LEU A 55 3.73 1.29 0.15
C LEU A 55 3.95 2.00 -1.18
N ASP A 56 3.61 3.29 -1.28
CA ASP A 56 3.82 4.10 -2.48
C ASP A 56 5.31 4.21 -2.82
N ALA A 57 6.15 4.49 -1.81
CA ALA A 57 7.59 4.45 -1.95
C ALA A 57 8.05 3.06 -2.40
N TRP A 58 7.69 1.98 -1.69
CA TRP A 58 8.11 0.64 -2.09
C TRP A 58 7.71 0.28 -3.54
N ALA A 59 6.50 0.64 -3.96
CA ALA A 59 6.05 0.40 -5.32
C ALA A 59 6.81 1.24 -6.36
N ALA A 60 7.17 2.49 -6.02
CA ALA A 60 8.04 3.30 -6.86
C ALA A 60 9.45 2.69 -7.02
N TRP A 61 9.97 2.04 -5.98
CA TRP A 61 11.31 1.44 -5.96
C TRP A 61 11.36 0.05 -6.61
N THR A 62 10.43 -0.83 -6.27
CA THR A 62 10.36 -2.22 -6.77
C THR A 62 10.04 -2.24 -8.26
N ILE A 63 9.26 -1.25 -8.72
CA ILE A 63 8.97 -1.04 -10.13
C ILE A 63 9.73 0.20 -10.62
N GLY A 64 10.96 0.40 -10.12
CA GLY A 64 11.86 1.45 -10.58
C GLY A 64 11.85 1.55 -12.11
N PRO A 65 12.08 2.76 -12.67
CA PRO A 65 11.90 3.02 -14.10
C PRO A 65 12.62 1.92 -14.84
N ASP A 66 11.94 1.28 -15.79
CA ASP A 66 12.57 0.44 -16.78
C ASP A 66 13.92 1.09 -17.12
N ARG A 67 15.01 0.51 -16.61
CA ARG A 67 16.35 1.00 -16.86
C ARG A 67 16.70 0.51 -18.26
N SER A 68 16.11 1.17 -19.25
CA SER A 68 16.59 1.22 -20.62
C SER A 68 17.98 1.87 -20.66
#